data_AF-A0A961KD77-F1
#
_entry.id   AF-A0A961KD77-F1
#
_cell.length_a   1.000
_cell.length_b   1.000
_cell.length_c   1.000
_cell.angle_alpha   90.00
_cell.angle_beta   90.00
_cell.angle_gamma   90.00
#
_symmetry.space_group_name_H-M   'P 1'
#
loop_
_entity.id
_entity.type
_entity.pdbx_description
1 polymer ?
#
loop_
_entity_poly.entity_id
_entity_poly.type
_entity_poly.pdbx_seq_one_letter_code
_entity_poly.pdbx_strand_id
1 'polypeptide(L)'
;DRFRADWADRLTVPLFTGSLQVLNTGMPWGQVRALAFAGIGRPAKFFDSLRGTGAKVIRTQALDDHQPLTPALFARLEAEATRHHAQLVTTEKDAVRLPLDQRRKVLTLPVRLALTDEAGLLRVLGLGTGAP
;
A
#
# COMPACT_ATOMS: atom_id res chain seq x y z
N ASP A 1 17.69 -12.17 -4.80
CA ASP A 1 16.32 -12.20 -5.36
C ASP A 1 16.43 -12.56 -6.86
N ARG A 2 15.35 -13.06 -7.47
CA ARG A 2 15.31 -13.53 -8.88
C ARG A 2 15.77 -12.47 -9.88
N PHE A 3 15.46 -11.20 -9.68
CA PHE A 3 15.89 -10.12 -10.58
C PHE A 3 17.42 -10.04 -10.69
N ARG A 4 18.14 -10.04 -9.55
CA ARG A 4 19.61 -10.04 -9.58
C ARG A 4 20.18 -11.30 -10.25
N ALA A 5 19.60 -12.47 -9.99
CA ALA A 5 20.05 -13.71 -10.63
C ALA A 5 19.89 -13.68 -12.15
N ASP A 6 18.79 -13.09 -12.64
CA ASP A 6 18.46 -13.06 -14.07
C ASP A 6 19.18 -11.92 -14.82
N TRP A 7 19.53 -10.81 -14.13
CA TRP A 7 19.91 -9.55 -14.80
C TRP A 7 21.20 -8.88 -14.31
N ALA A 8 21.82 -9.27 -13.20
CA ALA A 8 22.93 -8.51 -12.60
C ALA A 8 24.07 -8.21 -13.59
N ASP A 9 24.48 -9.20 -14.38
CA ASP A 9 25.60 -9.08 -15.33
C ASP A 9 25.27 -8.23 -16.57
N ARG A 10 23.99 -7.87 -16.77
CA ARG A 10 23.50 -7.08 -17.90
C ARG A 10 23.28 -5.60 -17.53
N LEU A 11 23.39 -5.23 -16.26
CA LEU A 11 23.14 -3.88 -15.81
C LEU A 11 24.38 -3.02 -16.01
N THR A 12 24.24 -1.95 -16.79
CA THR A 12 25.26 -0.89 -16.95
C THR A 12 25.02 0.29 -16.01
N VAL A 13 23.98 0.22 -15.18
CA VAL A 13 23.55 1.26 -14.24
C VAL A 13 23.55 0.73 -12.81
N PRO A 14 23.73 1.61 -11.79
CA PRO A 14 23.65 1.19 -10.39
C PRO A 14 22.30 0.56 -10.03
N LEU A 15 22.34 -0.55 -9.28
CA LEU A 15 21.15 -1.24 -8.79
C LEU A 15 20.95 -0.95 -7.29
N PHE A 16 19.93 -0.16 -6.98
CA PHE A 16 19.49 0.08 -5.61
C PHE A 16 18.34 -0.84 -5.21
N THR A 17 18.32 -1.25 -3.96
CA THR A 17 17.25 -2.06 -3.37
C THR A 17 16.53 -1.29 -2.29
N GLY A 18 15.30 -1.71 -2.01
CA GLY A 18 14.51 -1.14 -0.93
C GLY A 18 13.34 -2.05 -0.56
N SER A 19 12.64 -1.67 0.49
CA SER A 19 11.44 -2.36 0.97
C SER A 19 10.31 -1.36 1.16
N LEU A 20 9.07 -1.78 0.90
CA LEU A 20 7.91 -1.00 1.30
C LEU A 20 7.62 -1.27 2.76
N GLN A 21 7.60 -0.22 3.56
CA GLN A 21 7.31 -0.26 4.98
C GLN A 21 6.03 0.52 5.26
N VAL A 22 5.19 0.02 6.16
CA VAL A 22 4.04 0.79 6.66
C VAL A 22 4.56 2.05 7.35
N LEU A 23 3.97 3.20 7.02
CA LEU A 23 4.26 4.46 7.69
C LEU A 23 3.50 4.51 9.02
N ASN A 24 4.20 4.70 10.13
CA ASN A 24 3.56 4.87 11.43
C ASN A 24 2.96 6.28 11.54
N THR A 25 1.63 6.37 11.41
CA THR A 25 0.87 7.63 11.52
C THR A 25 0.31 7.88 12.92
N GLY A 26 0.63 7.03 13.90
CA GLY A 26 0.02 7.08 15.24
C GLY A 26 -1.40 6.48 15.31
N MET A 27 -1.92 5.96 14.20
CA MET A 27 -3.22 5.29 14.17
C MET A 27 -3.19 3.97 14.97
N PRO A 28 -4.13 3.75 15.92
CA PRO A 28 -4.16 2.56 16.75
C PRO A 28 -4.77 1.35 16.02
N TRP A 29 -4.08 0.87 14.98
CA TRP A 29 -4.56 -0.21 14.11
C TRP A 29 -4.99 -1.48 14.85
N GLY A 30 -4.37 -1.80 15.99
CA GLY A 30 -4.74 -2.93 16.84
C GLY A 30 -6.19 -2.92 17.36
N GLN A 31 -6.86 -1.76 17.33
CA GLN A 31 -8.26 -1.60 17.72
C GLN A 31 -9.21 -1.64 16.52
N VAL A 32 -8.67 -1.71 15.29
CA VAL A 32 -9.45 -1.61 14.06
C VAL A 32 -9.87 -3.00 13.58
N ARG A 33 -11.18 -3.17 13.39
CA ARG A 33 -11.75 -4.26 12.61
C ARG A 33 -11.83 -3.80 11.16
N ALA A 34 -11.12 -4.46 10.26
CA ALA A 34 -10.96 -3.99 8.88
C ALA A 34 -11.65 -4.91 7.87
N LEU A 35 -12.45 -4.33 6.98
CA LEU A 35 -12.77 -4.91 5.68
C LEU A 35 -11.84 -4.24 4.66
N ALA A 36 -10.86 -4.99 4.18
CA ALA A 36 -9.80 -4.47 3.34
C ALA A 36 -10.07 -4.74 1.87
N PHE A 37 -9.80 -3.78 0.98
CA PHE A 37 -9.87 -3.99 -0.47
C PHE A 37 -8.70 -3.31 -1.18
N ALA A 38 -8.24 -3.87 -2.30
CA ALA A 38 -7.15 -3.29 -3.08
C ALA A 38 -7.15 -3.76 -4.54
N GLY A 39 -6.92 -2.83 -5.47
CA GLY A 39 -6.76 -3.04 -6.92
C GLY A 39 -5.33 -2.71 -7.38
N ILE A 40 -4.36 -3.46 -6.84
CA ILE A 40 -2.92 -3.37 -7.16
C ILE A 40 -2.43 -4.73 -7.66
N GLY A 41 -1.29 -4.79 -8.36
CA GLY A 41 -0.76 -6.06 -8.89
C GLY A 41 -0.51 -7.19 -7.87
N ARG A 42 -0.40 -6.89 -6.57
CA ARG A 42 -0.32 -7.91 -5.49
C ARG A 42 -1.16 -7.52 -4.25
N PRO A 43 -2.49 -7.66 -4.28
CA PRO A 43 -3.37 -7.23 -3.18
C PRO A 43 -3.06 -7.96 -1.86
N ALA A 44 -2.65 -9.23 -1.93
CA ALA A 44 -2.27 -10.03 -0.77
C ALA A 44 -1.20 -9.35 0.11
N LYS A 45 -0.18 -8.73 -0.50
CA LYS A 45 0.86 -8.00 0.24
C LYS A 45 0.29 -6.86 1.08
N PHE A 46 -0.69 -6.13 0.54
CA PHE A 46 -1.34 -5.05 1.28
C PHE A 46 -2.15 -5.59 2.47
N PHE A 47 -2.90 -6.68 2.28
CA PHE A 47 -3.65 -7.30 3.38
C PHE A 47 -2.73 -7.83 4.48
N ASP A 48 -1.60 -8.42 4.11
CA ASP A 48 -0.61 -8.92 5.06
C ASP A 48 0.07 -7.78 5.82
N SER A 49 0.43 -6.69 5.13
CA SER A 49 0.93 -5.47 5.78
C SER A 49 -0.09 -4.90 6.78
N LEU A 50 -1.38 -4.88 6.44
CA LEU A 50 -2.44 -4.42 7.33
C LEU A 50 -2.60 -5.34 8.56
N ARG A 51 -2.51 -6.66 8.39
CA ARG A 51 -2.50 -7.59 9.53
C ARG A 51 -1.26 -7.36 10.40
N GLY A 52 -0.12 -7.07 9.79
CA GLY A 52 1.14 -6.76 10.48
C GLY A 52 1.07 -5.54 11.40
N THR A 53 0.12 -4.62 11.20
CA THR A 53 -0.10 -3.49 12.13
C THR A 53 -0.93 -3.87 13.36
N GLY A 54 -1.41 -5.11 13.44
CA GLY A 54 -2.30 -5.60 14.49
C GLY A 54 -3.79 -5.45 14.17
N ALA A 55 -4.17 -4.89 13.01
CA ALA A 55 -5.57 -4.76 12.64
C ALA A 55 -6.24 -6.12 12.48
N LYS A 56 -7.47 -6.24 12.99
CA LYS A 56 -8.31 -7.43 12.80
C LYS A 56 -8.95 -7.38 11.41
N VAL A 57 -8.26 -7.90 10.41
CA VAL A 57 -8.78 -8.01 9.04
C VAL A 57 -9.82 -9.13 8.98
N ILE A 58 -11.11 -8.75 8.96
CA ILE A 58 -12.24 -9.70 8.97
C ILE A 58 -12.61 -10.19 7.57
N ARG A 59 -12.29 -9.40 6.54
CA ARG A 59 -12.60 -9.70 5.15
C ARG A 59 -11.62 -8.97 4.23
N THR A 60 -11.27 -9.61 3.13
CA THR A 60 -10.45 -9.04 2.06
C THR A 60 -11.18 -9.14 0.72
N GLN A 61 -11.11 -8.08 -0.08
CA GLN A 61 -11.55 -8.04 -1.46
C GLN A 61 -10.37 -7.65 -2.36
N ALA A 62 -9.77 -8.64 -3.03
CA ALA A 62 -8.86 -8.36 -4.14
C ALA A 62 -9.66 -7.85 -5.34
N LEU A 63 -9.18 -6.79 -5.97
CA LEU A 63 -9.71 -6.25 -7.22
C LEU A 63 -8.64 -6.42 -8.29
N ASP A 64 -9.06 -6.53 -9.55
CA ASP A 64 -8.10 -6.53 -10.66
C ASP A 64 -7.36 -5.19 -10.70
N ASP A 65 -6.14 -5.20 -11.26
CA ASP A 65 -5.37 -3.98 -11.35
C ASP A 65 -6.16 -2.96 -12.19
N HIS A 66 -6.33 -1.75 -11.64
CA HIS A 66 -7.17 -0.70 -12.23
C HIS A 66 -8.66 -1.05 -12.43
N GLN A 67 -9.19 -2.14 -11.83
CA GLN A 67 -10.63 -2.42 -11.87
C GLN A 67 -11.44 -1.20 -11.40
N PRO A 68 -12.47 -0.75 -12.13
CA PRO A 68 -13.31 0.37 -11.72
C PRO A 68 -13.97 0.12 -10.36
N LEU A 69 -13.80 1.06 -9.43
CA LEU A 69 -14.54 1.09 -8.16
C LEU A 69 -15.93 1.67 -8.42
N THR A 70 -16.79 0.88 -9.05
CA THR A 70 -18.15 1.34 -9.40
C THR A 70 -18.96 1.67 -8.14
N PRO A 71 -19.96 2.58 -8.23
CA PRO A 71 -20.82 2.89 -7.10
C PRO A 71 -21.49 1.65 -6.48
N ALA A 72 -21.91 0.69 -7.33
CA ALA A 72 -22.51 -0.56 -6.87
C ALA A 72 -21.52 -1.45 -6.10
N LEU A 73 -20.29 -1.57 -6.58
CA LEU A 73 -19.23 -2.31 -5.86
C LEU A 73 -18.94 -1.66 -4.52
N PHE A 74 -18.77 -0.33 -4.48
CA PHE A 74 -18.50 0.39 -3.24
C PHE A 74 -19.65 0.26 -2.24
N ALA A 75 -20.90 0.43 -2.68
CA ALA A 75 -22.09 0.27 -1.83
C ALA A 75 -22.17 -1.13 -1.21
N ARG A 76 -21.79 -2.17 -1.97
CA ARG A 76 -21.71 -3.55 -1.44
C ARG A 76 -20.64 -3.68 -0.35
N LEU A 77 -19.45 -3.12 -0.56
CA LEU A 77 -18.37 -3.13 0.42
C LEU A 77 -18.78 -2.36 1.69
N GLU A 78 -19.40 -1.19 1.53
CA GLU A 78 -19.90 -0.37 2.63
C GLU A 78 -20.99 -1.09 3.45
N ALA A 79 -21.95 -1.73 2.78
CA ALA A 79 -22.99 -2.51 3.44
C ALA A 79 -22.42 -3.71 4.20
N GLU A 80 -21.41 -4.40 3.65
CA GLU A 80 -20.72 -5.49 4.35
C GLU A 80 -19.90 -4.99 5.55
N ALA A 81 -19.17 -3.89 5.39
CA ALA A 81 -18.42 -3.26 6.48
C ALA A 81 -19.34 -2.85 7.65
N THR A 82 -20.47 -2.22 7.33
CA THR A 82 -21.50 -1.84 8.31
C THR A 82 -22.04 -3.06 9.06
N ARG A 83 -22.44 -4.13 8.35
CA ARG A 83 -22.97 -5.35 8.98
C ARG A 83 -21.99 -6.02 9.94
N HIS A 84 -20.68 -5.89 9.69
CA HIS A 84 -19.65 -6.50 10.52
C HIS A 84 -19.00 -5.54 11.54
N HIS A 85 -19.53 -4.33 11.67
CA HIS A 85 -18.95 -3.25 12.47
C HIS A 85 -17.46 -3.08 12.18
N ALA A 86 -17.13 -2.96 10.90
CA ALA A 86 -15.77 -2.86 10.40
C ALA A 86 -15.56 -1.58 9.60
N GLN A 87 -14.33 -1.12 9.62
CA GLN A 87 -13.85 0.01 8.83
C GLN A 87 -13.39 -0.48 7.46
N LEU A 88 -13.79 0.24 6.40
CA LEU A 88 -13.21 0.04 5.08
C LEU A 88 -11.76 0.53 5.07
N VAL A 89 -10.84 -0.31 4.63
CA VAL A 89 -9.42 0.02 4.52
C VAL A 89 -8.90 -0.31 3.12
N THR A 90 -8.18 0.61 2.51
CA THR A 90 -7.63 0.42 1.15
C THR A 90 -6.26 1.06 0.97
N THR A 91 -5.71 0.96 -0.24
CA THR A 91 -4.44 1.60 -0.59
C THR A 91 -4.65 3.09 -0.88
N GLU A 92 -3.61 3.92 -0.76
CA GLU A 92 -3.69 5.33 -1.19
C GLU A 92 -4.03 5.44 -2.68
N LYS A 93 -3.47 4.52 -3.51
CA LYS A 93 -3.74 4.43 -4.96
C LYS A 93 -5.22 4.22 -5.27
N ASP A 94 -5.90 3.36 -4.51
CA ASP A 94 -7.31 3.09 -4.75
C ASP A 94 -8.21 4.18 -4.16
N ALA A 95 -7.84 4.76 -3.02
CA ALA A 95 -8.59 5.85 -2.41
C ALA A 95 -8.68 7.09 -3.32
N VAL A 96 -7.62 7.43 -4.05
CA VAL A 96 -7.63 8.58 -4.98
C VAL A 96 -8.57 8.40 -6.18
N ARG A 97 -9.01 7.17 -6.45
CA ARG A 97 -9.96 6.85 -7.53
C ARG A 97 -11.41 6.94 -7.08
N LEU A 98 -11.66 7.00 -5.77
CA LEU A 98 -13.00 7.15 -5.21
C LEU A 98 -13.49 8.60 -5.33
N PRO A 99 -14.80 8.79 -5.59
CA PRO A 99 -15.50 10.05 -5.32
C PRO A 99 -15.25 10.57 -3.90
N LEU A 100 -15.32 11.89 -3.70
CA LEU A 100 -14.94 12.53 -2.44
C LEU A 100 -15.76 12.05 -1.23
N ASP A 101 -17.05 11.83 -1.42
CA ASP A 101 -17.98 11.32 -0.41
C ASP A 101 -17.63 9.88 0.01
N GLN A 102 -17.24 9.04 -0.94
CA GLN A 102 -16.81 7.66 -0.69
C GLN A 102 -15.41 7.60 -0.07
N ARG A 103 -14.50 8.49 -0.51
CA ARG A 103 -13.14 8.58 0.03
C ARG A 103 -13.12 8.90 1.52
N ARG A 104 -14.07 9.71 2.01
CA ARG A 104 -14.21 10.04 3.45
C ARG A 104 -14.62 8.84 4.31
N LYS A 105 -15.11 7.76 3.71
CA LYS A 105 -15.58 6.55 4.40
C LYS A 105 -14.52 5.46 4.51
N VAL A 106 -13.36 5.65 3.87
CA VAL A 106 -12.28 4.66 3.88
C VAL A 106 -11.06 5.19 4.62
N LEU A 107 -10.30 4.30 5.26
CA LEU A 107 -8.96 4.60 5.76
C LEU A 107 -7.94 4.05 4.78
N THR A 108 -6.82 4.74 4.65
CA THR A 108 -5.68 4.26 3.87
C THR A 108 -4.59 3.72 4.80
N LEU A 109 -3.89 2.67 4.36
CA LEU A 109 -2.65 2.24 5.00
C LEU A 109 -1.47 2.81 4.22
N PRO A 110 -0.90 3.96 4.63
CA PRO A 110 0.21 4.56 3.92
C PRO A 110 1.46 3.69 4.04
N VAL A 111 2.23 3.63 2.96
CA VAL A 111 3.52 2.94 2.92
C VAL A 111 4.58 3.89 2.38
N ARG A 112 5.80 3.71 2.86
CA ARG A 112 6.98 4.41 2.35
C ARG A 112 7.97 3.42 1.76
N LEU A 113 8.70 3.85 0.73
CA LEU A 113 9.88 3.13 0.27
C LEU A 113 11.04 3.43 1.23
N ALA A 114 11.56 2.40 1.88
CA ALA A 114 12.81 2.46 2.63
C ALA A 114 13.91 1.87 1.76
N LEU A 115 14.80 2.72 1.27
CA LEU A 115 15.96 2.32 0.46
C LEU A 115 17.05 1.73 1.36
N THR A 116 17.72 0.70 0.87
CA THR A 116 18.88 0.11 1.56
C THR A 116 20.07 1.05 1.57
N ASP A 117 20.27 1.81 0.49
CA ASP A 117 21.33 2.81 0.34
C ASP A 117 20.75 4.09 -0.30
N GLU A 118 20.01 4.85 0.49
CA GLU A 118 19.41 6.12 0.04
C GLU A 118 20.48 7.15 -0.33
N ALA A 119 21.56 7.24 0.46
CA ALA A 119 22.65 8.18 0.22
C ALA A 119 23.37 7.91 -1.10
N GLY A 120 23.60 6.63 -1.44
CA GLY A 120 24.15 6.22 -2.73
C GLY A 120 23.23 6.58 -3.89
N LEU A 121 21.91 6.36 -3.74
CA LEU A 121 20.94 6.74 -4.78
C LEU A 121 20.97 8.25 -5.03
N LEU A 122 20.88 9.06 -3.96
CA LEU A 122 20.89 10.51 -4.07
C LEU A 122 22.19 11.02 -4.73
N ARG A 123 23.34 10.42 -4.41
CA ARG A 123 24.63 10.77 -5.02
C ARG A 123 24.64 10.52 -6.53
N VAL A 124 24.15 9.38 -6.99
CA VAL A 124 24.07 9.03 -8.42
C VAL A 124 23.12 9.96 -9.16
N LEU A 125 22.05 10.42 -8.50
CA LEU A 125 21.11 11.40 -9.05
C LEU A 125 21.62 12.85 -9.01
N GLY A 126 22.81 13.10 -8.44
CA GLY A 126 23.33 14.46 -8.23
C GLY A 126 22.57 15.26 -7.17
N LEU A 127 21.78 14.59 -6.34
CA LEU A 127 20.95 15.16 -5.27
C LEU A 127 21.56 14.96 -3.88
N GLY A 128 22.75 14.37 -3.79
CA GLY A 128 23.47 14.21 -2.53
C GLY A 128 23.76 15.59 -1.93
N THR A 129 23.42 15.77 -0.66
CA THR A 129 23.88 16.94 0.10
C THR A 129 25.41 16.85 0.20
N GLY A 130 26.11 17.51 -0.71
CA GLY A 130 27.51 17.84 -0.48
C GLY A 130 27.55 18.78 0.72
N ALA A 131 28.01 18.29 1.87
CA ALA A 131 28.84 19.13 2.70
C ALA A 131 30.25 19.11 2.06
N PRO A 132 30.92 20.25 1.89
CA PRO A 132 32.35 20.25 1.59
C PRO A 132 33.15 19.52 2.66
#